data_AF-A0A9P3AKY6-F1
#
_entry.id   AF-A0A9P3AKY6-F1
#
_cell.length_a   1.000
_cell.length_b   1.000
_cell.length_c   1.000
_cell.angle_alpha   90.00
_cell.angle_beta   90.00
_cell.angle_gamma   90.00
#
_symmetry.space_group_name_H-M   'P 1'
#
loop_
_entity.id
_entity.type
_entity.pdbx_description
1 polymer ?
#
loop_
_entity_poly.entity_id
_entity_poly.type
_entity_poly.pdbx_seq_one_letter_code
_entity_poly.pdbx_strand_id
1 'polypeptide(L)'
;MPPQKENEDNVAYAIRLRRLNPGADVSRVVASFITDPAARQQVVDDIRAALDIAPQFSQLRTISKADAESEKLGFRDAADHPDNATSCLFGEELSLSNPDQQVIGLAVNPTDKPQPYSQEVNKALTFMDMKKLAQYLADKPEHPLNRQRLDAKNIAKYAFKIVP
;
A
#
# COMPACT_ATOMS: atom_id res chain seq x y z
N MET A 1 -16.63 16.47 -13.78
CA MET A 1 -15.32 16.15 -13.18
C MET A 1 -15.07 17.17 -12.07
N PRO A 2 -14.74 16.77 -10.83
CA PRO A 2 -14.48 17.73 -9.75
C PRO A 2 -13.24 18.57 -10.07
N PRO A 3 -13.21 19.88 -9.77
CA PRO A 3 -12.06 20.73 -10.08
C PRO A 3 -10.82 20.31 -9.27
N GLN A 4 -9.64 20.57 -9.83
CA GLN A 4 -8.35 20.45 -9.14
C GLN A 4 -8.26 21.49 -8.03
N LYS A 5 -7.70 21.12 -6.87
CA LYS A 5 -7.53 22.05 -5.74
C LYS A 5 -6.28 22.91 -5.96
N GLU A 6 -6.25 24.12 -5.37
CA GLU A 6 -5.18 25.11 -5.57
C GLU A 6 -3.74 24.59 -5.31
N ASN A 7 -3.57 23.60 -4.43
CA ASN A 7 -2.27 23.02 -4.07
C ASN A 7 -2.14 21.53 -4.45
N GLU A 8 -3.02 21.01 -5.32
CA GLU A 8 -3.00 19.61 -5.74
C GLU A 8 -2.22 19.47 -7.04
N ASP A 9 -1.11 18.74 -7.02
CA ASP A 9 -0.37 18.41 -8.25
C ASP A 9 -1.17 17.47 -9.17
N ASN A 10 -0.76 17.35 -10.43
CA ASN A 10 -1.46 16.54 -11.44
C ASN A 10 -1.56 15.06 -11.05
N VAL A 11 -0.57 14.53 -10.32
CA VAL A 11 -0.52 13.15 -9.86
C VAL A 11 -1.55 12.92 -8.76
N ALA A 12 -1.57 13.79 -7.74
CA ALA A 12 -2.52 13.77 -6.64
C ALA A 12 -3.96 13.94 -7.15
N TYR A 13 -4.15 14.82 -8.14
CA TYR A 13 -5.44 15.02 -8.77
C TYR A 13 -5.91 13.78 -9.54
N ALA A 14 -5.05 13.19 -10.36
CA ALA A 14 -5.37 11.95 -11.08
C ALA A 14 -5.68 10.79 -10.13
N ILE A 15 -4.89 10.61 -9.07
CA ILE A 15 -5.15 9.62 -8.01
C ILE A 15 -6.52 9.87 -7.38
N ARG A 16 -6.87 11.12 -7.06
CA ARG A 16 -8.19 11.47 -6.52
C ARG A 16 -9.31 11.15 -7.52
N LEU A 17 -9.13 11.46 -8.80
CA LEU A 17 -10.10 11.14 -9.84
C LEU A 17 -10.30 9.62 -10.00
N ARG A 18 -9.24 8.82 -9.90
CA ARG A 18 -9.32 7.35 -9.96
C ARG A 18 -9.98 6.74 -8.74
N ARG A 19 -9.80 7.30 -7.54
CA ARG A 19 -10.57 6.89 -6.35
C ARG A 19 -12.07 7.11 -6.55
N LEU A 20 -12.45 8.21 -7.21
CA LEU A 20 -13.84 8.53 -7.51
C LEU A 20 -14.40 7.70 -8.68
N ASN A 21 -13.53 7.14 -9.52
CA ASN A 21 -13.90 6.34 -10.70
C ASN A 21 -13.03 5.06 -10.76
N PRO A 22 -13.27 4.07 -9.88
CA PRO A 22 -12.50 2.83 -9.87
C PRO A 22 -12.52 2.13 -11.22
N GLY A 23 -11.37 1.60 -11.66
CA GLY A 23 -11.23 0.94 -12.97
C GLY A 23 -11.06 1.90 -14.16
N ALA A 24 -11.08 3.22 -13.95
CA ALA A 24 -10.73 4.17 -15.01
C ALA A 24 -9.25 4.05 -15.38
N ASP A 25 -9.01 3.93 -16.69
CA ASP A 25 -7.65 3.92 -17.26
C ASP A 25 -6.91 5.23 -16.93
N VAL A 26 -5.66 5.11 -16.48
CA VAL A 26 -4.83 6.24 -16.04
C VAL A 26 -4.64 7.24 -17.20
N SER A 27 -4.39 6.75 -18.42
CA SER A 27 -4.18 7.59 -19.59
C SER A 27 -5.43 8.39 -19.95
N ARG A 28 -6.61 7.75 -19.86
CA ARG A 28 -7.90 8.41 -20.07
C ARG A 28 -8.19 9.48 -19.01
N VAL A 29 -7.84 9.22 -17.76
CA VAL A 29 -7.98 10.21 -16.67
C VAL A 29 -7.05 11.40 -16.90
N VAL A 30 -5.78 11.16 -17.25
CA VAL A 30 -4.83 12.25 -17.54
C VAL A 30 -5.29 13.08 -18.75
N ALA A 31 -5.77 12.44 -19.81
CA ALA A 31 -6.25 13.12 -21.00
C ALA A 31 -7.47 14.03 -20.75
N SER A 32 -8.23 13.84 -19.66
CA SER A 32 -9.39 14.67 -19.36
C SER A 32 -9.06 16.03 -18.76
N PHE A 33 -7.83 16.24 -18.26
CA PHE A 33 -7.41 17.51 -17.66
C PHE A 33 -6.05 18.04 -18.14
N ILE A 34 -5.23 17.21 -18.78
CA ILE A 34 -3.99 17.65 -19.45
C ILE A 34 -4.25 17.88 -20.93
N THR A 35 -4.21 19.15 -21.35
CA THR A 35 -4.45 19.56 -22.74
C THR A 35 -3.27 19.27 -23.65
N ASP A 36 -2.04 19.46 -23.17
CA ASP A 36 -0.81 19.18 -23.93
C ASP A 36 -0.54 17.67 -24.04
N PRO A 37 -0.60 17.07 -25.26
CA PRO A 37 -0.35 15.65 -25.45
C PRO A 37 1.07 15.21 -25.07
N ALA A 38 2.08 16.09 -25.21
CA ALA A 38 3.47 15.74 -24.90
C ALA A 38 3.67 15.55 -23.39
N ALA A 39 2.99 16.36 -22.57
CA ALA A 39 3.03 16.25 -21.11
C ALA A 39 2.24 15.04 -20.55
N ARG A 40 1.28 14.47 -21.30
CA ARG A 40 0.42 13.39 -20.81
C ARG A 40 1.20 12.15 -20.40
N GLN A 41 2.16 11.73 -21.22
CA GLN A 41 2.91 10.50 -20.98
C GLN A 41 3.72 10.60 -19.68
N GLN A 42 4.39 11.73 -19.47
CA GLN A 42 5.14 11.97 -18.23
C GLN A 42 4.23 11.88 -16.99
N VAL A 43 3.05 12.50 -17.03
CA VAL A 43 2.12 12.45 -15.90
C VAL A 43 1.60 11.03 -15.65
N VAL A 44 1.33 10.25 -16.71
CA VAL A 44 0.95 8.83 -16.57
C VAL A 44 2.04 8.04 -15.87
N ASP A 45 3.30 8.25 -16.25
CA ASP A 45 4.44 7.55 -15.66
C ASP A 45 4.68 7.99 -14.21
N ASP A 46 4.53 9.28 -13.90
CA ASP A 46 4.60 9.79 -12.53
C ASP A 46 3.49 9.20 -11.63
N ILE A 47 2.29 8.99 -12.18
CA ILE A 47 1.19 8.33 -11.45
C ILE A 47 1.52 6.87 -11.19
N ARG A 48 2.03 6.14 -12.19
CA ARG A 48 2.45 4.75 -12.01
C ARG A 48 3.54 4.63 -10.96
N ALA A 49 4.55 5.51 -11.01
CA ALA A 49 5.62 5.56 -10.02
C ALA A 49 5.10 5.89 -8.61
N ALA A 50 4.09 6.77 -8.50
CA ALA A 50 3.47 7.08 -7.21
C ALA A 50 2.67 5.89 -6.63
N LEU A 51 2.15 5.00 -7.48
CA LEU A 51 1.38 3.81 -7.06
C LEU A 51 2.25 2.56 -6.92
N ASP A 52 3.45 2.57 -7.50
CA ASP A 52 4.45 1.54 -7.27
C ASP A 52 5.07 1.73 -5.87
N ILE A 53 4.49 1.03 -4.90
CA ILE A 53 4.94 1.08 -3.51
C ILE A 53 6.09 0.09 -3.25
N ALA A 54 6.35 -0.90 -4.12
CA ALA A 54 7.30 -1.97 -3.86
C ALA A 54 8.73 -1.48 -3.53
N PRO A 55 9.25 -0.40 -4.16
CA PRO A 55 10.55 0.17 -3.78
C PRO A 55 10.64 0.67 -2.34
N GLN A 56 9.50 0.98 -1.70
CA GLN A 56 9.46 1.46 -0.31
C GLN A 56 9.66 0.34 0.72
N PHE A 57 9.57 -0.94 0.32
CA PHE A 57 9.63 -2.08 1.24
C PHE A 57 10.88 -2.08 2.13
N SER A 58 12.05 -1.80 1.55
CA SER A 58 13.32 -1.77 2.28
C SER A 58 13.41 -0.65 3.30
N GLN A 59 12.63 0.42 3.11
CA GLN A 59 12.59 1.62 3.95
C GLN A 59 11.52 1.54 5.05
N LEU A 60 10.68 0.51 5.04
CA LEU A 60 9.65 0.32 6.05
C LEU A 60 10.27 0.03 7.42
N ARG A 61 9.57 0.48 8.45
CA ARG A 61 9.83 0.10 9.84
C ARG A 61 9.63 -1.41 9.99
N THR A 62 10.36 -2.02 10.92
CA THR A 62 10.37 -3.47 11.07
C THR A 62 9.61 -3.94 12.31
N ILE A 63 9.00 -5.10 12.20
CA ILE A 63 8.53 -5.93 13.33
C ILE A 63 9.23 -7.28 13.18
N SER A 64 9.80 -7.79 14.26
CA SER A 64 10.44 -9.12 14.24
C SER A 64 9.39 -10.22 14.07
N LYS A 65 9.77 -11.36 13.52
CA LYS A 65 8.89 -12.52 13.40
C LYS A 65 8.35 -12.93 14.76
N ALA A 66 9.20 -12.98 15.78
CA ALA A 66 8.80 -13.29 17.15
C ALA A 66 7.71 -12.34 17.70
N ASP A 67 7.83 -11.04 17.44
CA ASP A 67 6.79 -10.07 17.84
C ASP A 67 5.51 -10.24 17.02
N ALA A 68 5.65 -10.47 15.71
CA ALA A 68 4.52 -10.66 14.80
C ALA A 68 3.72 -11.93 15.15
N GLU A 69 4.40 -13.02 15.52
CA GLU A 69 3.79 -14.30 15.91
C GLU A 69 3.28 -14.32 17.36
N SER A 70 3.55 -13.27 18.14
CA SER A 70 2.97 -13.14 19.47
C SER A 70 1.44 -13.17 19.42
N GLU A 71 0.80 -13.63 20.49
CA GLU A 71 -0.68 -13.66 20.59
C GLU A 71 -1.35 -12.30 20.33
N LYS A 72 -0.61 -11.20 20.52
CA LYS A 72 -1.10 -9.83 20.30
C LYS A 72 -1.27 -9.51 18.81
N LEU A 73 -0.39 -10.03 17.96
CA LEU A 73 -0.36 -9.73 16.53
C LEU A 73 -0.88 -10.91 15.70
N GLY A 74 -0.60 -12.14 16.10
CA GLY A 74 -1.23 -13.34 15.55
C GLY A 74 -0.78 -13.71 14.14
N PHE A 75 0.38 -13.23 13.69
CA PHE A 75 1.01 -13.74 12.47
C PHE A 75 1.37 -15.22 12.65
N ARG A 76 1.33 -15.97 11.56
CA ARG A 76 1.68 -17.38 11.49
C ARG A 76 2.34 -17.60 10.14
N ASP A 77 3.66 -17.73 10.13
CA ASP A 77 4.41 -17.98 8.90
C ASP A 77 4.09 -19.37 8.35
N ALA A 78 3.73 -19.48 7.07
CA ALA A 78 3.39 -20.76 6.46
C ALA A 78 4.54 -21.80 6.51
N ALA A 79 5.79 -21.35 6.62
CA ALA A 79 6.93 -22.26 6.76
C ALA A 79 6.94 -23.02 8.09
N ASP A 80 6.47 -22.39 9.17
CA ASP A 80 6.43 -23.00 10.51
C ASP A 80 5.04 -23.51 10.89
N HIS A 81 4.02 -22.98 10.22
CA HIS A 81 2.61 -23.18 10.52
C HIS A 81 1.80 -23.60 9.27
N PRO A 82 2.15 -24.70 8.58
CA PRO A 82 1.56 -25.04 7.28
C PRO A 82 0.06 -25.32 7.32
N ASP A 83 -0.48 -25.74 8.46
CA ASP A 83 -1.91 -26.08 8.60
C ASP A 83 -2.79 -24.89 9.04
N ASN A 84 -2.19 -23.78 9.43
CA ASN A 84 -2.93 -22.62 9.96
C ASN A 84 -2.21 -21.28 9.72
N ALA A 85 -1.52 -21.19 8.59
CA ALA A 85 -0.77 -20.02 8.15
C ALA A 85 -1.66 -18.79 8.02
N THR A 86 -1.05 -17.61 8.19
CA THR A 86 -1.76 -16.36 7.96
C THR A 86 -1.98 -16.16 6.46
N SER A 87 -3.24 -16.12 6.03
CA SER A 87 -3.58 -15.77 4.66
C SER A 87 -3.42 -14.26 4.45
N CYS A 88 -2.79 -13.89 3.34
CA CYS A 88 -2.78 -12.54 2.80
C CYS A 88 -4.22 -12.07 2.56
N LEU A 89 -4.47 -10.78 2.76
CA LEU A 89 -5.73 -10.15 2.38
C LEU A 89 -6.15 -10.41 0.91
N PHE A 90 -5.18 -10.71 0.04
CA PHE A 90 -5.37 -10.97 -1.39
C PHE A 90 -5.34 -12.47 -1.76
N GLY A 91 -5.31 -13.37 -0.76
CA GLY A 91 -5.70 -14.78 -0.92
C GLY A 91 -4.62 -15.84 -0.70
N GLU A 92 -3.32 -15.54 -0.89
CA GLU A 92 -2.25 -16.52 -0.70
C GLU A 92 -1.77 -16.61 0.75
N GLU A 93 -1.22 -17.75 1.17
CA GLU A 93 -0.58 -17.88 2.48
C GLU A 93 0.74 -17.10 2.52
N LEU A 94 0.99 -16.44 3.66
CA LEU A 94 2.18 -15.60 3.84
C LEU A 94 3.33 -16.41 4.43
N SER A 95 4.51 -16.28 3.84
CA SER A 95 5.74 -16.83 4.39
C SER A 95 6.92 -15.90 4.19
N LEU A 96 7.73 -15.73 5.24
CA LEU A 96 9.00 -15.01 5.15
C LEU A 96 10.07 -15.82 4.41
N SER A 97 9.85 -17.13 4.25
CA SER A 97 10.71 -18.02 3.47
C SER A 97 10.40 -17.99 1.96
N ASN A 98 9.29 -17.36 1.56
CA ASN A 98 8.94 -17.18 0.16
C ASN A 98 9.65 -15.95 -0.42
N PRO A 99 10.65 -16.10 -1.30
CA PRO A 99 11.40 -14.96 -1.86
C PRO A 99 10.54 -14.07 -2.77
N ASP A 100 9.40 -14.58 -3.25
CA ASP A 100 8.49 -13.83 -4.09
C ASP A 100 7.56 -12.91 -3.28
N GLN A 101 7.50 -13.05 -1.96
CA GLN A 101 6.64 -12.23 -1.09
C GLN A 101 7.41 -11.11 -0.38
N GLN A 102 6.74 -9.96 -0.24
CA GLN A 102 7.18 -8.86 0.60
C GLN A 102 6.20 -8.71 1.76
N VAL A 103 6.37 -9.55 2.78
CA VAL A 103 5.43 -9.62 3.90
C VAL A 103 5.47 -8.34 4.75
N ILE A 104 4.31 -7.70 4.88
CA ILE A 104 4.11 -6.51 5.70
C ILE A 104 2.91 -6.69 6.63
N GLY A 105 2.93 -6.01 7.77
CA GLY A 105 1.75 -5.68 8.56
C GLY A 105 1.26 -4.28 8.21
N LEU A 106 0.04 -4.14 7.71
CA LEU A 106 -0.57 -2.86 7.36
C LEU A 106 -1.51 -2.40 8.50
N ALA A 107 -1.20 -1.26 9.10
CA ALA A 107 -2.02 -0.66 10.15
C ALA A 107 -3.26 0.04 9.58
N VAL A 108 -4.35 0.11 10.35
CA VAL A 108 -5.55 0.88 9.97
C VAL A 108 -5.29 2.38 10.08
N ASN A 109 -4.49 2.81 11.05
CA ASN A 109 -4.18 4.22 11.29
C ASN A 109 -2.71 4.53 10.98
N PRO A 110 -2.42 5.67 10.34
CA PRO A 110 -1.05 6.09 10.08
C PRO A 110 -0.37 6.56 11.37
N THR A 111 0.96 6.58 11.32
CA THR A 111 1.81 7.23 12.32
C THR A 111 2.71 8.23 11.60
N ASP A 112 2.70 9.49 12.06
CA ASP A 112 3.41 10.58 11.38
C ASP A 112 4.93 10.58 11.60
N LYS A 113 5.37 10.03 12.74
CA LYS A 113 6.80 9.87 13.05
C LYS A 113 7.19 8.40 12.95
N PRO A 114 8.45 8.08 12.63
CA PRO A 114 8.96 6.72 12.71
C PRO A 114 8.92 6.27 14.18
N GLN A 115 7.80 5.66 14.56
CA GLN A 115 7.61 5.04 15.87
C GLN A 115 7.49 3.54 15.65
N PRO A 116 7.98 2.72 16.60
CA PRO A 116 7.66 1.31 16.66
C PRO A 116 6.15 1.10 16.64
N TYR A 117 5.72 -0.10 16.29
CA TYR A 117 4.32 -0.46 16.36
C TYR A 117 3.77 -0.24 17.77
N SER A 118 2.62 0.43 17.84
CA SER A 118 1.83 0.58 19.07
C SER A 118 0.38 0.22 18.79
N GLN A 119 -0.15 -0.76 19.52
CA GLN A 119 -1.54 -1.19 19.37
C GLN A 119 -2.53 -0.05 19.68
N GLU A 120 -2.19 0.88 20.56
CA GLU A 120 -3.04 2.03 20.89
C GLU A 120 -3.17 3.00 19.71
N VAL A 121 -2.08 3.20 18.97
CA VAL A 121 -2.00 4.19 17.89
C VAL A 121 -2.35 3.58 16.54
N ASN A 122 -1.71 2.46 16.20
CA ASN A 122 -1.85 1.77 14.92
C ASN A 122 -3.08 0.87 14.84
N LYS A 123 -3.69 0.52 15.99
CA LYS A 123 -4.68 -0.55 16.13
C LYS A 123 -4.14 -1.89 15.64
N ALA A 124 -5.01 -2.80 15.19
CA ALA A 124 -4.61 -4.09 14.65
C ALA A 124 -3.88 -3.95 13.31
N LEU A 125 -2.90 -4.83 13.08
CA LEU A 125 -2.25 -5.01 11.79
C LEU A 125 -2.99 -6.06 10.97
N THR A 126 -3.09 -5.85 9.67
CA THR A 126 -3.46 -6.90 8.71
C THR A 126 -2.23 -7.28 7.91
N PHE A 127 -1.89 -8.57 7.93
CA PHE A 127 -0.73 -9.07 7.20
C PHE A 127 -1.06 -9.30 5.72
N MET A 128 -0.12 -8.94 4.84
CA MET A 128 -0.27 -9.10 3.40
C MET A 128 1.09 -9.07 2.69
N ASP A 129 1.08 -9.45 1.41
CA ASP A 129 2.17 -9.19 0.49
C ASP A 129 2.06 -7.77 -0.08
N MET A 130 3.13 -6.98 0.07
CA MET A 130 3.23 -5.63 -0.45
C MET A 130 3.14 -5.58 -1.98
N LYS A 131 3.59 -6.62 -2.71
CA LYS A 131 3.47 -6.65 -4.18
C LYS A 131 2.01 -6.76 -4.60
N LYS A 132 1.22 -7.59 -3.92
CA LYS A 132 -0.24 -7.66 -4.13
C LYS A 132 -0.94 -6.37 -3.76
N LEU A 133 -0.51 -5.71 -2.68
CA LEU A 133 -1.01 -4.38 -2.33
C LEU A 133 -0.70 -3.36 -3.43
N ALA A 134 0.50 -3.37 -4.01
CA ALA A 134 0.85 -2.49 -5.13
C ALA A 134 -0.06 -2.73 -6.35
N GLN A 135 -0.33 -3.99 -6.69
CA GLN A 135 -1.27 -4.36 -7.77
C GLN A 135 -2.68 -3.82 -7.47
N TYR A 136 -3.16 -3.96 -6.24
CA TYR A 136 -4.44 -3.40 -5.81
C TYR A 136 -4.48 -1.87 -5.95
N LEU A 137 -3.43 -1.17 -5.49
CA LEU A 137 -3.35 0.29 -5.56
C LEU A 137 -3.24 0.83 -6.99
N ALA A 138 -2.63 0.06 -7.89
CA ALA A 138 -2.57 0.38 -9.30
C ALA A 138 -3.97 0.49 -9.92
N ASP A 139 -4.97 -0.25 -9.43
CA ASP A 139 -6.35 -0.16 -9.88
C ASP A 139 -7.21 0.77 -9.01
N LYS A 140 -6.99 0.70 -7.69
CA LYS A 140 -7.77 1.41 -6.69
C LYS A 140 -6.83 2.03 -5.66
N PRO A 141 -6.42 3.30 -5.84
CA PRO A 141 -5.37 3.91 -5.03
C PRO A 141 -5.91 4.41 -3.68
N GLU A 142 -6.40 3.45 -2.89
CA GLU A 142 -6.92 3.64 -1.54
C GLU A 142 -6.48 2.48 -0.63
N HIS A 143 -6.44 2.74 0.66
CA HIS A 143 -6.15 1.76 1.66
C HIS A 143 -7.27 0.70 1.73
N PRO A 144 -6.97 -0.60 1.68
CA PRO A 144 -8.00 -1.64 1.55
C PRO A 144 -8.94 -1.70 2.76
N LEU A 145 -8.46 -1.36 3.96
CA LEU A 145 -9.25 -1.40 5.21
C LEU A 145 -10.06 -0.13 5.50
N ASN A 146 -9.51 1.07 5.26
CA ASN A 146 -10.13 2.34 5.68
C ASN A 146 -10.52 3.27 4.52
N ARG A 147 -10.21 2.87 3.26
CA ARG A 147 -10.48 3.62 2.01
C ARG A 147 -9.84 5.01 1.92
N GLN A 148 -8.93 5.38 2.81
CA GLN A 148 -8.15 6.60 2.70
C GLN A 148 -7.14 6.49 1.55
N ARG A 149 -6.57 7.61 1.11
CA ARG A 149 -5.53 7.59 0.07
C ARG A 149 -4.32 6.79 0.56
N LEU A 150 -3.84 5.85 -0.24
CA LEU A 150 -2.61 5.09 0.01
C LEU A 150 -1.77 5.06 -1.26
N ASP A 151 -0.51 5.45 -1.15
CA ASP A 151 0.45 5.53 -2.25
C ASP A 151 1.90 5.51 -1.71
N ALA A 152 2.89 5.61 -2.60
CA ALA A 152 4.30 5.54 -2.24
C ALA A 152 4.73 6.67 -1.27
N LYS A 153 4.05 7.83 -1.28
CA LYS A 153 4.38 8.95 -0.38
C LYS A 153 3.97 8.68 1.07
N ASN A 154 2.98 7.83 1.30
CA ASN A 154 2.42 7.63 2.64
C ASN A 154 2.40 6.18 3.14
N ILE A 155 2.73 5.18 2.30
CA ILE A 155 2.74 3.76 2.69
C ILE A 155 3.60 3.50 3.93
N ALA A 156 4.76 4.16 4.05
CA ALA A 156 5.66 4.02 5.19
C ALA A 156 5.04 4.45 6.54
N LYS A 157 3.97 5.26 6.52
CA LYS A 157 3.22 5.65 7.72
C LYS A 157 2.30 4.55 8.24
N TYR A 158 1.89 3.62 7.37
CA TYR A 158 0.95 2.54 7.65
C TYR A 158 1.62 1.17 7.78
N ALA A 159 2.60 0.89 6.93
CA ALA A 159 3.16 -0.44 6.76
C ALA A 159 4.40 -0.66 7.63
N PHE A 160 4.49 -1.90 8.13
CA PHE A 160 5.64 -2.44 8.84
C PHE A 160 6.12 -3.69 8.12
N LYS A 161 7.40 -3.75 7.76
CA LYS A 161 8.05 -4.93 7.20
C LYS A 161 8.21 -6.00 8.28
N ILE A 162 7.84 -7.23 7.99
CA ILE A 162 8.11 -8.36 8.88
C ILE A 162 9.48 -8.92 8.52
N VAL A 163 10.34 -9.09 9.52
CA VAL A 163 11.69 -9.63 9.35
C VAL A 163 11.87 -10.90 10.18
N PRO A 164 12.70 -11.85 9.73
CA PRO A 164 13.01 -13.05 10.51
C PRO A 164 13.47 -12.74 11.94
#